data_AF-A0A3B0XWU4-F1
#
_entry.id   AF-A0A3B0XWU4-F1
#
_cell.length_a   1.000
_cell.length_b   1.000
_cell.length_c   1.000
_cell.angle_alpha   90.00
_cell.angle_beta   90.00
_cell.angle_gamma   90.00
#
_symmetry.space_group_name_H-M   'P 1'
#
loop_
_entity.id
_entity.type
_entity.pdbx_description
1 polymer ?
#
loop_
_entity_poly.entity_id
_entity_poly.type
_entity_poly.pdbx_seq_one_letter_code
_entity_poly.pdbx_strand_id
1 'polypeptide(L)'
;MCVFRQFKKKFIFCRQLSANGFLARSFLLLYLAIFTVHFSYAADLCIPRANGVPGTLLWQKPPNWYDSSPSFPIYDDRIDAPSWRGAVSNTYPNAGSGTTEHVKFRALHREEGSTEYLYLSWYTKVAPFVSLTGNNLVWVGFSNPSAVFPGPESIAIKIELNSIADQVASSAHIIEVRTRATGAASWVVEPVVPAWLTDTARVWISTTEQNWAIHLRVRTTTDNSLANGVKITSDFKMWFETRVKQFPGYTVYKWPRLIPDMVGDNPPDIASWGDVSL
;
A
#
# COMPACT_ATOMS: atom_id res chain seq x y z
N MET A 1 10.25 17.47 -5.02
CA MET A 1 9.33 18.34 -5.77
C MET A 1 8.75 17.47 -6.87
N CYS A 2 7.58 16.86 -6.64
CA CYS A 2 6.93 15.99 -7.62
C CYS A 2 6.43 16.86 -8.77
N VAL A 3 7.20 16.90 -9.85
CA VAL A 3 6.80 17.56 -11.08
C VAL A 3 5.72 16.69 -11.70
N PHE A 4 4.50 17.22 -11.80
CA PHE A 4 3.39 16.62 -12.53
C PHE A 4 3.87 16.22 -13.93
N ARG A 5 4.23 14.95 -14.13
CA ARG A 5 4.61 14.43 -15.45
C ARG A 5 3.33 14.20 -16.24
N GLN A 6 2.90 15.21 -16.99
CA GLN A 6 1.91 14.98 -18.05
C GLN A 6 2.51 14.05 -19.10
N PHE A 7 2.07 12.79 -19.11
CA PHE A 7 2.34 11.85 -20.20
C PHE A 7 1.65 12.33 -21.49
N LYS A 8 2.37 13.06 -22.34
CA LYS A 8 2.00 13.26 -23.76
C LYS A 8 2.24 11.95 -24.52
N LYS A 9 1.27 11.04 -24.55
CA LYS A 9 1.31 9.90 -25.50
C LYS A 9 0.85 10.37 -26.89
N LYS A 10 1.80 10.44 -27.83
CA LYS A 10 1.54 10.63 -29.26
C LYS A 10 0.73 9.44 -29.79
N PHE A 11 -0.50 9.70 -30.23
CA PHE A 11 -1.25 8.78 -31.08
C PHE A 11 -0.55 8.71 -32.44
N ILE A 12 0.05 7.56 -32.76
CA ILE A 12 0.51 7.26 -34.13
C ILE A 12 -0.73 6.82 -34.91
N PHE A 13 -1.23 7.72 -35.74
CA PHE A 13 -2.32 7.44 -36.68
C PHE A 13 -1.75 6.56 -37.80
N CYS A 14 -2.13 5.28 -37.83
CA CYS A 14 -1.78 4.38 -38.92
C CYS A 14 -2.62 4.76 -40.15
N ARG A 15 -1.96 5.29 -41.19
CA ARG A 15 -2.57 5.76 -42.43
C ARG A 15 -2.98 4.53 -43.26
N GLN A 16 -4.28 4.30 -43.40
CA GLN A 16 -4.85 3.28 -44.29
C GLN A 16 -4.47 3.56 -45.75
N LEU A 17 -3.87 2.56 -46.40
CA LEU A 17 -3.70 2.49 -47.85
C LEU A 17 -5.02 2.04 -48.49
N SER A 18 -5.46 2.83 -49.47
CA SER A 18 -6.63 2.58 -50.31
C SER A 18 -6.33 1.58 -51.42
N ALA A 19 -7.24 0.64 -51.68
CA ALA A 19 -7.48 0.11 -53.02
C ALA A 19 -8.93 -0.42 -53.15
N ASN A 20 -9.51 -0.14 -54.31
CA ASN A 20 -10.92 -0.23 -54.68
C ASN A 20 -11.49 -1.65 -54.74
N GLY A 21 -12.81 -1.78 -54.52
CA GLY A 21 -13.52 -3.02 -54.90
C GLY A 21 -14.94 -3.15 -54.33
N PHE A 22 -15.89 -2.50 -55.00
CA PHE A 22 -17.33 -2.79 -55.05
C PHE A 22 -17.81 -4.15 -54.47
N LEU A 23 -18.58 -4.11 -53.36
CA LEU A 23 -19.72 -4.99 -52.98
C LEU A 23 -20.05 -4.72 -51.48
N ALA A 24 -20.94 -3.76 -51.20
CA ALA A 24 -22.34 -4.03 -50.82
C ALA A 24 -22.47 -4.78 -49.46
N ARG A 25 -22.37 -4.07 -48.33
CA ARG A 25 -23.48 -3.41 -47.59
C ARG A 25 -24.26 -4.22 -46.53
N SER A 26 -23.81 -5.42 -46.10
CA SER A 26 -24.51 -6.14 -44.99
C SER A 26 -23.65 -6.61 -43.81
N PHE A 27 -22.38 -6.16 -43.68
CA PHE A 27 -21.51 -6.55 -42.54
C PHE A 27 -21.10 -5.37 -41.63
N LEU A 28 -21.69 -4.19 -41.81
CA LEU A 28 -21.27 -2.95 -41.12
C LEU A 28 -21.95 -2.70 -39.75
N LEU A 29 -22.85 -3.58 -39.30
CA LEU A 29 -23.56 -3.43 -38.02
C LEU A 29 -23.04 -4.34 -36.90
N LEU A 30 -22.05 -5.20 -37.16
CA LEU A 30 -21.51 -6.15 -36.16
C LEU A 30 -20.08 -5.84 -35.69
N TYR A 31 -19.46 -4.75 -36.16
CA TYR A 31 -18.09 -4.35 -35.76
C TYR A 31 -18.04 -2.99 -35.04
N LEU A 32 -19.19 -2.55 -34.52
CA LEU A 32 -19.28 -1.52 -33.50
C LEU A 32 -19.63 -2.15 -32.14
N ALA A 33 -19.08 -3.34 -31.86
CA ALA A 33 -18.84 -3.73 -30.50
C ALA A 33 -17.79 -2.76 -29.97
N ILE A 34 -18.31 -1.68 -29.40
CA ILE A 34 -17.62 -0.68 -28.60
C ILE A 34 -16.66 -1.43 -27.69
N PHE A 35 -15.40 -1.55 -28.11
CA PHE A 35 -14.29 -1.72 -27.18
C PHE A 35 -14.22 -0.38 -26.45
N THR A 36 -15.09 -0.21 -25.46
CA THR A 36 -14.83 0.65 -24.32
C THR A 36 -13.61 0.04 -23.65
N VAL A 37 -12.44 0.37 -24.19
CA VAL A 37 -11.18 0.21 -23.50
C VAL A 37 -11.33 1.10 -22.28
N HIS A 38 -11.76 0.50 -21.17
CA HIS A 38 -11.77 1.13 -19.88
C HIS A 38 -10.31 1.36 -19.54
N PHE A 39 -9.77 2.50 -19.96
CA PHE A 39 -8.51 3.01 -19.44
C PHE A 39 -8.74 3.29 -17.97
N SER A 40 -8.51 2.27 -17.15
CA SER A 40 -8.31 2.44 -15.72
C SER A 40 -7.04 3.27 -15.58
N TYR A 41 -7.19 4.57 -15.31
CA TYR A 41 -6.09 5.36 -14.81
C TYR A 41 -5.70 4.73 -13.48
N ALA A 42 -4.54 4.04 -13.45
CA ALA A 42 -3.93 3.65 -12.20
C ALA A 42 -3.79 4.91 -11.35
N ALA A 43 -4.31 4.87 -10.11
CA ALA A 43 -4.19 6.00 -9.21
C ALA A 43 -2.70 6.23 -8.94
N ASP A 44 -2.22 7.42 -9.27
CA ASP A 44 -0.83 7.83 -9.00
C ASP A 44 -0.73 8.37 -7.57
N LEU A 45 0.19 7.83 -6.78
CA LEU A 45 0.48 8.25 -5.41
C LEU A 45 1.92 8.73 -5.33
N CYS A 46 2.12 10.02 -5.09
CA CYS A 46 3.43 10.54 -4.73
C CYS A 46 3.61 10.46 -3.21
N ILE A 47 4.56 9.64 -2.74
CA ILE A 47 4.93 9.57 -1.32
C ILE A 47 6.00 10.63 -1.06
N PRO A 48 5.74 11.62 -0.20
CA PRO A 48 6.70 12.71 0.03
C PRO A 48 7.76 12.34 1.07
N ARG A 49 8.92 13.00 0.98
CA ARG A 49 10.02 12.84 1.92
C ARG A 49 9.63 13.33 3.33
N ALA A 50 9.95 12.56 4.36
CA ALA A 50 9.76 12.92 5.75
C ALA A 50 10.73 14.02 6.19
N ASN A 51 10.32 15.27 5.99
CA ASN A 51 11.09 16.46 6.37
C ASN A 51 10.97 16.82 7.86
N GLY A 52 10.07 16.15 8.60
CA GLY A 52 9.81 16.44 10.00
C GLY A 52 8.94 17.69 10.21
N VAL A 53 8.86 18.16 11.45
CA VAL A 53 8.11 19.39 11.82
C VAL A 53 9.07 20.57 11.97
N PRO A 54 8.96 21.61 11.12
CA PRO A 54 9.77 22.81 11.24
C PRO A 54 9.64 23.48 12.62
N GLY A 55 10.74 24.06 13.11
CA GLY A 55 10.74 24.81 14.38
C GLY A 55 10.83 23.94 15.65
N THR A 56 10.97 22.63 15.51
CA THR A 56 11.15 21.73 16.64
C THR A 56 12.39 20.86 16.41
N LEU A 57 13.35 20.90 17.34
CA LEU A 57 14.50 19.98 17.32
C LEU A 57 14.06 18.53 17.52
N LEU A 58 12.89 18.33 18.15
CA LEU A 58 12.34 17.03 18.51
C LEU A 58 11.70 16.27 17.34
N TRP A 59 11.28 16.95 16.27
CA TRP A 59 10.53 16.29 15.19
C TRP A 59 11.21 16.41 13.83
N GLN A 60 12.52 16.59 13.79
CA GLN A 60 13.28 16.66 12.52
C GLN A 60 13.49 15.29 11.86
N LYS A 61 13.10 14.22 12.55
CA LYS A 61 13.23 12.82 12.13
C LYS A 61 11.86 12.25 11.75
N PRO A 62 11.81 11.19 10.92
CA PRO A 62 10.57 10.48 10.67
C PRO A 62 10.06 9.86 11.98
N PRO A 63 8.81 9.39 12.00
CA PRO A 63 8.33 8.61 13.14
C PRO A 63 9.29 7.45 13.50
N ASN A 64 9.53 7.24 14.79
CA ASN A 64 10.53 6.31 15.32
C ASN A 64 9.95 5.22 16.24
N TRP A 65 8.67 4.84 16.04
CA TRP A 65 7.98 3.81 16.85
C TRP A 65 8.70 2.45 16.91
N TYR A 66 9.58 2.19 15.94
CA TYR A 66 10.33 0.93 15.79
C TYR A 66 11.58 0.88 16.67
N ASP A 67 12.07 2.02 17.15
CA ASP A 67 13.29 2.09 17.95
C ASP A 67 12.99 1.69 19.40
N SER A 68 13.58 0.58 19.85
CA SER A 68 13.42 0.06 21.22
C SER A 68 14.33 0.76 22.24
N SER A 69 15.30 1.56 21.78
CA SER A 69 16.27 2.27 22.61
C SER A 69 16.41 3.71 22.09
N PRO A 70 15.45 4.58 22.39
CA PRO A 70 15.37 5.88 21.75
C PRO A 70 16.56 6.76 22.13
N SER A 71 17.49 6.91 21.21
CA SER A 71 18.39 8.06 21.22
C SER A 71 17.63 9.27 20.68
N PHE A 72 17.89 10.44 21.26
CA PHE A 72 17.24 11.70 20.92
C PHE A 72 17.05 11.88 19.38
N PRO A 73 15.86 12.31 18.90
CA PRO A 73 14.71 12.83 19.63
C PRO A 73 13.88 11.78 20.37
N ILE A 74 13.12 12.26 21.36
CA ILE A 74 12.25 11.47 22.24
C ILE A 74 11.36 10.54 21.40
N TYR A 75 11.36 9.26 21.76
CA TYR A 75 10.42 8.26 21.26
C TYR A 75 9.00 8.79 21.26
N ASP A 76 8.34 8.77 20.11
CA ASP A 76 6.91 9.04 20.03
C ASP A 76 6.19 7.79 19.55
N ASP A 77 5.71 7.03 20.54
CA ASP A 77 4.81 5.91 20.31
C ASP A 77 3.39 6.35 20.02
N ARG A 78 3.08 7.65 19.94
CA ARG A 78 1.70 8.04 19.63
C ARG A 78 1.36 7.68 18.20
N ILE A 79 0.18 7.10 18.05
CA ILE A 79 -0.46 6.79 16.77
C ILE A 79 -0.52 7.99 15.82
N ASP A 80 -0.64 9.21 16.36
CA ASP A 80 -0.73 10.48 15.65
C ASP A 80 0.48 11.40 15.91
N ALA A 81 1.67 10.81 16.01
CA ALA A 81 2.91 11.55 16.17
C ALA A 81 3.02 12.74 15.16
N PRO A 82 3.41 13.96 15.60
CA PRO A 82 3.53 15.12 14.73
C PRO A 82 4.48 14.93 13.53
N SER A 83 5.41 13.96 13.62
CA SER A 83 6.34 13.57 12.56
C SER A 83 5.66 13.01 11.31
N TRP A 84 4.37 12.67 11.36
CA TRP A 84 3.55 12.37 10.18
C TRP A 84 3.17 13.61 9.35
N ARG A 85 3.55 14.81 9.77
CA ARG A 85 3.29 16.04 9.01
C ARG A 85 3.87 15.94 7.60
N GLY A 86 3.05 16.28 6.62
CA GLY A 86 3.43 16.24 5.21
C GLY A 86 3.28 14.87 4.57
N ALA A 87 2.88 13.83 5.31
CA ALA A 87 2.55 12.53 4.74
C ALA A 87 1.44 12.65 3.69
N VAL A 88 1.54 11.85 2.63
CA VAL A 88 0.38 11.61 1.78
C VAL A 88 -0.65 10.84 2.60
N SER A 89 -1.93 11.18 2.48
CA SER A 89 -2.99 10.53 3.26
C SER A 89 -4.23 10.24 2.44
N ASN A 90 -4.76 9.03 2.60
CA ASN A 90 -6.06 8.64 2.07
C ASN A 90 -7.01 8.36 3.23
N THR A 91 -8.12 9.08 3.26
CA THR A 91 -9.14 8.93 4.30
C THR A 91 -10.32 8.16 3.74
N TYR A 92 -10.88 7.26 4.54
CA TYR A 92 -12.01 6.43 4.17
C TYR A 92 -13.19 6.72 5.08
N PRO A 93 -14.31 7.25 4.56
CA PRO A 93 -15.50 7.43 5.35
C PRO A 93 -16.11 6.07 5.68
N ASN A 94 -16.90 6.00 6.77
CA ASN A 94 -17.76 4.86 6.99
C ASN A 94 -18.81 4.79 5.86
N ALA A 95 -19.10 3.59 5.36
CA ALA A 95 -20.09 3.33 4.32
C ALA A 95 -21.51 3.58 4.86
N GLY A 96 -21.87 4.85 5.09
CA GLY A 96 -23.17 5.26 5.62
C GLY A 96 -23.18 6.58 6.40
N SER A 97 -22.05 7.04 6.95
CA SER A 97 -21.97 8.36 7.63
C SER A 97 -20.91 9.23 6.98
N GLY A 98 -21.34 10.10 6.06
CA GLY A 98 -20.47 10.92 5.21
C GLY A 98 -19.60 11.96 5.91
N THR A 99 -19.47 11.93 7.24
CA THR A 99 -18.75 12.94 8.03
C THR A 99 -17.64 12.36 8.92
N THR A 100 -17.60 11.05 9.17
CA THR A 100 -16.62 10.45 10.10
C THR A 100 -15.60 9.60 9.36
N GLU A 101 -14.33 9.92 9.55
CA GLU A 101 -13.19 9.13 9.04
C GLU A 101 -13.11 7.81 9.83
N HIS A 102 -13.26 6.69 9.13
CA HIS A 102 -13.22 5.35 9.72
C HIS A 102 -11.81 4.76 9.66
N VAL A 103 -11.16 4.87 8.50
CA VAL A 103 -9.77 4.45 8.30
C VAL A 103 -8.97 5.57 7.65
N LYS A 104 -7.74 5.75 8.13
CA LYS A 104 -6.75 6.68 7.59
C LYS A 104 -5.51 5.91 7.16
N PHE A 105 -5.14 6.03 5.89
CA PHE A 105 -3.82 5.64 5.42
C PHE A 105 -2.89 6.85 5.41
N ARG A 106 -1.62 6.66 5.79
CA ARG A 106 -0.55 7.65 5.67
C ARG A 106 0.71 7.00 5.11
N ALA A 107 1.46 7.74 4.29
CA ALA A 107 2.78 7.32 3.82
C ALA A 107 3.79 8.47 3.78
N LEU A 108 5.03 8.15 4.12
CA LEU A 108 6.23 8.98 4.00
C LEU A 108 7.40 8.12 3.53
N HIS A 109 8.45 8.73 2.99
CA HIS A 109 9.73 8.04 2.79
C HIS A 109 10.91 8.86 3.33
N ARG A 110 12.01 8.21 3.69
CA ARG A 110 13.24 8.89 4.06
C ARG A 110 14.45 7.98 3.95
N GLU A 111 15.56 8.55 3.52
CA GLU A 111 16.89 7.97 3.66
C GLU A 111 17.40 8.12 5.10
N GLU A 112 17.75 6.99 5.73
CA GLU A 112 18.48 6.92 7.00
C GLU A 112 19.80 6.17 6.77
N GLY A 113 20.92 6.88 6.92
CA GLY A 113 22.22 6.33 6.49
C GLY A 113 22.26 6.18 4.98
N SER A 114 22.50 4.96 4.49
CA SER A 114 22.53 4.62 3.06
C SER A 114 21.30 3.82 2.61
N THR A 115 20.27 3.73 3.45
CA THR A 115 19.07 2.93 3.18
C THR A 115 17.85 3.84 3.17
N GLU A 116 17.05 3.72 2.13
CA GLU A 116 15.75 4.38 2.06
C GLU A 116 14.67 3.51 2.73
N TYR A 117 13.76 4.17 3.42
CA TYR A 117 12.68 3.55 4.15
C TYR A 117 11.35 4.18 3.76
N LEU A 118 10.32 3.35 3.63
CA LEU A 118 8.93 3.80 3.58
C LEU A 118 8.30 3.65 4.96
N TYR A 119 7.57 4.66 5.40
CA TYR A 119 6.83 4.68 6.65
C TYR A 119 5.36 4.68 6.32
N LEU A 120 4.67 3.59 6.66
CA LEU A 120 3.27 3.36 6.34
C LEU A 120 2.45 3.26 7.62
N SER A 121 1.25 3.82 7.61
CA SER A 121 0.33 3.77 8.74
C SER A 121 -1.09 3.56 8.24
N TRP A 122 -1.74 2.54 8.78
CA TRP A 122 -3.18 2.32 8.66
C TRP A 122 -3.78 2.51 10.05
N TYR A 123 -4.57 3.57 10.20
CA TYR A 123 -5.23 3.92 11.45
C TYR A 123 -6.74 3.77 11.30
N THR A 124 -7.28 2.75 11.94
CA THR A 124 -8.72 2.53 12.08
C THR A 124 -9.22 3.29 13.30
N LYS A 125 -9.86 4.43 13.07
CA LYS A 125 -10.37 5.34 14.11
C LYS A 125 -11.66 4.85 14.77
N VAL A 126 -12.41 4.03 14.06
CA VAL A 126 -13.65 3.42 14.55
C VAL A 126 -13.59 1.94 14.20
N ALA A 127 -13.45 1.11 15.22
CA ALA A 127 -13.41 -0.34 15.13
C ALA A 127 -14.36 -0.89 16.21
N PRO A 128 -15.67 -1.02 15.91
CA PRO A 128 -16.66 -1.40 16.92
C PRO A 128 -16.35 -2.75 17.59
N PHE A 129 -15.55 -3.59 16.92
CA PHE A 129 -15.06 -4.84 17.44
C PHE A 129 -13.58 -5.01 17.10
N VAL A 130 -12.76 -5.35 18.09
CA VAL A 130 -11.42 -5.90 17.88
C VAL A 130 -11.51 -7.41 18.11
N SER A 131 -11.05 -8.19 17.15
CA SER A 131 -11.12 -9.65 17.17
C SER A 131 -9.86 -10.26 16.55
N LEU A 132 -9.42 -11.38 17.12
CA LEU A 132 -8.27 -12.16 16.64
C LEU A 132 -8.54 -12.97 15.36
N THR A 133 -9.79 -13.10 14.94
CA THR A 133 -10.18 -13.99 13.84
C THR A 133 -10.23 -13.25 12.51
N GLY A 134 -9.15 -13.19 11.74
CA GLY A 134 -9.13 -12.94 10.27
C GLY A 134 -9.72 -11.63 9.75
N ASN A 135 -10.18 -10.75 10.64
CA ASN A 135 -11.09 -9.66 10.32
C ASN A 135 -10.50 -8.28 10.66
N ASN A 136 -9.41 -8.22 11.44
CA ASN A 136 -8.64 -7.00 11.70
C ASN A 136 -7.22 -7.20 11.21
N LEU A 137 -6.99 -6.83 9.96
CA LEU A 137 -5.70 -7.04 9.30
C LEU A 137 -5.47 -5.99 8.23
N VAL A 138 -4.21 -5.89 7.83
CA VAL A 138 -3.76 -5.14 6.67
C VAL A 138 -3.00 -6.07 5.75
N TRP A 139 -3.36 -6.06 4.48
CA TRP A 139 -2.52 -6.51 3.39
C TRP A 139 -1.91 -5.30 2.68
N VAL A 140 -0.63 -5.38 2.35
CA VAL A 140 0.06 -4.39 1.52
C VAL A 140 0.92 -5.09 0.49
N GLY A 141 0.80 -4.67 -0.76
CA GLY A 141 1.57 -5.19 -1.89
C GLY A 141 2.55 -4.17 -2.44
N PHE A 142 3.73 -4.62 -2.83
CA PHE A 142 4.73 -3.85 -3.57
C PHE A 142 5.17 -4.65 -4.80
N SER A 143 5.21 -4.00 -5.95
CA SER A 143 5.63 -4.62 -7.20
C SER A 143 6.47 -3.63 -7.99
N ASN A 144 7.54 -4.10 -8.62
CA ASN A 144 8.35 -3.27 -9.48
C ASN A 144 8.19 -3.71 -10.94
N PRO A 145 7.26 -3.11 -11.71
CA PRO A 145 6.88 -3.60 -13.03
C PRO A 145 7.99 -3.48 -14.09
N SER A 146 9.12 -2.85 -13.75
CA SER A 146 10.25 -2.63 -14.66
C SER A 146 11.43 -3.59 -14.40
N ALA A 147 11.29 -4.55 -13.49
CA ALA A 147 12.39 -5.44 -13.15
C ALA A 147 12.65 -6.49 -14.26
N VAL A 148 13.58 -6.18 -15.18
CA VAL A 148 14.22 -7.13 -16.12
C VAL A 148 15.15 -8.11 -15.38
N PHE A 149 14.98 -8.31 -14.07
CA PHE A 149 15.97 -8.94 -13.19
C PHE A 149 15.42 -10.20 -12.50
N PRO A 150 16.27 -11.22 -12.26
CA PRO A 150 15.84 -12.44 -11.58
C PRO A 150 15.52 -12.19 -10.10
N GLY A 151 14.30 -12.52 -9.66
CA GLY A 151 13.83 -12.42 -8.26
C GLY A 151 12.30 -12.34 -8.16
N PRO A 152 11.71 -12.35 -6.95
CA PRO A 152 10.30 -12.01 -6.80
C PRO A 152 10.11 -10.53 -7.10
N GLU A 153 9.43 -10.26 -8.21
CA GLU A 153 9.11 -8.89 -8.65
C GLU A 153 8.04 -8.25 -7.75
N SER A 154 7.23 -9.09 -7.12
CA SER A 154 6.09 -8.67 -6.32
C SER A 154 6.05 -9.38 -4.98
N ILE A 155 5.75 -8.60 -3.95
CA ILE A 155 5.59 -9.04 -2.58
C ILE A 155 4.24 -8.57 -2.06
N ALA A 156 3.59 -9.37 -1.24
CA ALA A 156 2.47 -8.98 -0.41
C ALA A 156 2.76 -9.33 1.05
N ILE A 157 2.49 -8.40 1.96
CA ILE A 157 2.70 -8.55 3.40
C ILE A 157 1.34 -8.46 4.06
N LYS A 158 0.98 -9.49 4.81
CA LYS A 158 -0.18 -9.51 5.72
C LYS A 158 0.32 -9.16 7.12
N ILE A 159 -0.39 -8.28 7.80
CA ILE A 159 -0.22 -8.00 9.23
C ILE A 159 -1.60 -8.12 9.89
N GLU A 160 -1.75 -9.10 10.75
CA GLU A 160 -2.99 -9.40 11.47
C GLU A 160 -2.81 -9.14 12.96
N LEU A 161 -3.83 -8.58 13.62
CA LEU A 161 -3.77 -8.36 15.07
C LEU A 161 -3.77 -9.71 15.81
N ASN A 162 -2.84 -9.86 16.77
CA ASN A 162 -2.74 -11.04 17.62
C ASN A 162 -3.14 -10.76 19.08
N SER A 163 -3.73 -9.60 19.33
CA SER A 163 -4.26 -9.21 20.64
C SER A 163 -5.59 -8.47 20.46
N ILE A 164 -6.41 -8.52 21.50
CA ILE A 164 -7.63 -7.72 21.66
C ILE A 164 -7.52 -6.78 22.87
N ALA A 165 -6.43 -6.88 23.64
CA ALA A 165 -6.15 -6.01 24.77
C ALA A 165 -5.42 -4.74 24.31
N ASP A 166 -5.44 -3.69 25.12
CA ASP A 166 -4.75 -2.44 24.81
C ASP A 166 -3.28 -2.68 24.46
N GLN A 167 -2.83 -2.06 23.36
CA GLN A 167 -1.46 -2.14 22.87
C GLN A 167 -0.96 -0.73 22.55
N VAL A 168 0.30 -0.47 22.89
CA VAL A 168 1.02 0.74 22.48
C VAL A 168 2.30 0.30 21.82
N ALA A 169 2.46 0.61 20.54
CA ALA A 169 3.64 0.33 19.73
C ALA A 169 4.22 -1.09 19.98
N SER A 170 3.37 -2.11 19.98
CA SER A 170 3.76 -3.47 20.39
C SER A 170 3.94 -4.42 19.21
N SER A 171 4.56 -5.57 19.46
CA SER A 171 4.68 -6.68 18.51
C SER A 171 3.49 -7.65 18.56
N ALA A 172 2.30 -7.21 19.00
CA ALA A 172 1.11 -8.05 19.12
C ALA A 172 0.41 -8.28 17.76
N HIS A 173 1.13 -8.85 16.82
CA HIS A 173 0.66 -9.12 15.46
C HIS A 173 1.26 -10.41 14.89
N ILE A 174 0.61 -10.95 13.86
CA ILE A 174 1.10 -12.07 13.04
C ILE A 174 1.44 -11.51 11.66
N ILE A 175 2.61 -11.84 11.15
CA ILE A 175 3.05 -11.47 9.80
C ILE A 175 3.04 -12.71 8.92
N GLU A 176 2.48 -12.57 7.71
CA GLU A 176 2.65 -13.52 6.62
C GLU A 176 3.19 -12.76 5.42
N VAL A 177 4.15 -13.34 4.72
CA VAL A 177 4.70 -12.76 3.50
C VAL A 177 4.44 -13.69 2.34
N ARG A 178 3.96 -13.13 1.23
CA ARG A 178 3.80 -13.83 -0.03
C ARG A 178 4.64 -13.16 -1.10
N THR A 179 5.24 -13.97 -1.96
CA THR A 179 5.99 -13.49 -3.11
C THR A 179 5.43 -14.07 -4.40
N ARG A 180 5.67 -13.36 -5.49
CA ARG A 180 5.34 -13.80 -6.84
C ARG A 180 6.48 -13.43 -7.77
N ALA A 181 7.08 -14.46 -8.37
CA ALA A 181 8.10 -14.29 -9.40
C ALA A 181 7.49 -13.75 -10.70
N THR A 182 8.31 -13.09 -11.51
CA THR A 182 7.90 -12.59 -12.82
C THR A 182 7.33 -13.71 -13.68
N GLY A 183 6.15 -13.49 -14.25
CA GLY A 183 5.45 -14.46 -15.09
C GLY A 183 4.83 -15.65 -14.36
N ALA A 184 5.03 -15.79 -13.04
CA ALA A 184 4.37 -16.84 -12.27
C ALA A 184 2.86 -16.57 -12.18
N ALA A 185 2.04 -17.63 -12.19
CA ALA A 185 0.59 -17.51 -12.07
C ALA A 185 0.11 -17.38 -10.60
N SER A 186 0.93 -17.82 -9.64
CA SER A 186 0.52 -18.00 -8.25
C SER A 186 1.44 -17.27 -7.28
N TRP A 187 0.86 -16.88 -6.16
CA TRP A 187 1.58 -16.39 -4.98
C TRP A 187 2.10 -17.56 -4.16
N VAL A 188 3.32 -17.44 -3.65
CA VAL A 188 3.98 -18.42 -2.78
C VAL A 188 4.12 -17.81 -1.39
N VAL A 189 3.76 -18.55 -0.35
CA VAL A 189 3.98 -18.13 1.05
C VAL A 189 5.46 -18.32 1.37
N GLU A 190 6.09 -17.28 1.89
CA GLU A 190 7.46 -17.34 2.35
C GLU A 190 7.55 -18.13 3.67
N PRO A 191 8.40 -19.16 3.76
CA PRO A 191 8.48 -20.01 4.95
C PRO A 191 9.08 -19.29 6.16
N VAL A 192 9.83 -18.21 5.93
CA VAL A 192 10.48 -17.43 6.98
C VAL A 192 10.16 -15.96 6.77
N VAL A 193 9.57 -15.31 7.78
CA VAL A 193 9.36 -13.87 7.79
C VAL A 193 10.71 -13.17 8.00
N PRO A 194 11.11 -12.21 7.14
CA PRO A 194 12.31 -11.42 7.34
C PRO A 194 12.35 -10.71 8.70
N ALA A 195 13.48 -10.77 9.39
CA ALA A 195 13.65 -10.16 10.72
C ALA A 195 13.35 -8.64 10.72
N TRP A 196 13.70 -7.94 9.63
CA TRP A 196 13.41 -6.51 9.54
C TRP A 196 11.90 -6.20 9.61
N LEU A 197 11.02 -7.12 9.19
CA LEU A 197 9.57 -6.92 9.28
C LEU A 197 9.09 -7.03 10.73
N THR A 198 9.55 -8.06 11.46
CA THR A 198 9.20 -8.24 12.88
C THR A 198 9.73 -7.10 13.74
N ASP A 199 10.85 -6.51 13.36
CA ASP A 199 11.46 -5.40 14.10
C ASP A 199 10.79 -4.05 13.84
N THR A 200 10.07 -3.90 12.71
CA THR A 200 9.57 -2.59 12.25
C THR A 200 8.05 -2.45 12.27
N ALA A 201 7.31 -3.56 12.18
CA ALA A 201 5.87 -3.57 12.29
C ALA A 201 5.45 -3.40 13.76
N ARG A 202 4.57 -2.44 14.04
CA ARG A 202 4.02 -2.22 15.37
C ARG A 202 2.52 -2.00 15.33
N VAL A 203 1.85 -2.37 16.41
CA VAL A 203 0.40 -2.23 16.55
C VAL A 203 0.01 -1.39 17.76
N TRP A 204 -1.11 -0.70 17.59
CA TRP A 204 -1.81 0.04 18.63
C TRP A 204 -3.22 -0.49 18.70
N ILE A 205 -3.72 -0.69 19.91
CA ILE A 205 -5.09 -1.09 20.17
C ILE A 205 -5.56 -0.27 21.36
N SER A 206 -6.69 0.42 21.21
CA SER A 206 -7.39 1.08 22.31
C SER A 206 -8.79 0.50 22.39
N THR A 207 -9.04 -0.30 23.43
CA THR A 207 -10.35 -0.87 23.75
C THR A 207 -11.33 0.21 24.24
N THR A 208 -10.81 1.26 24.87
CA THR A 208 -11.61 2.40 25.34
C THR A 208 -12.06 3.29 24.18
N GLU A 209 -11.15 3.64 23.27
CA GLU A 209 -11.46 4.48 22.11
C GLU A 209 -12.01 3.69 20.91
N GLN A 210 -12.03 2.35 21.02
CA GLN A 210 -12.45 1.43 19.97
C GLN A 210 -11.70 1.69 18.65
N ASN A 211 -10.38 1.76 18.74
CA ASN A 211 -9.53 2.05 17.60
C ASN A 211 -8.28 1.16 17.59
N TRP A 212 -7.64 1.08 16.43
CA TRP A 212 -6.37 0.40 16.30
C TRP A 212 -5.57 0.94 15.12
N ALA A 213 -4.25 0.78 15.17
CA ALA A 213 -3.39 1.05 14.02
C ALA A 213 -2.33 -0.02 13.82
N ILE A 214 -1.89 -0.12 12.57
CA ILE A 214 -0.71 -0.86 12.17
C ILE A 214 0.24 0.14 11.53
N HIS A 215 1.43 0.28 12.10
CA HIS A 215 2.53 1.02 11.47
C HIS A 215 3.59 0.05 10.97
N LEU A 216 4.09 0.30 9.77
CA LEU A 216 5.11 -0.52 9.12
C LEU A 216 6.20 0.38 8.57
N ARG A 217 7.45 0.06 8.91
CA ARG A 217 8.62 0.68 8.26
C ARG A 217 9.24 -0.32 7.28
N VAL A 218 9.03 -0.07 5.99
CA VAL A 218 9.54 -0.91 4.92
C VAL A 218 10.97 -0.50 4.59
N ARG A 219 11.91 -1.44 4.74
CA ARG A 219 13.28 -1.25 4.26
C ARG A 219 13.29 -1.41 2.75
N THR A 220 13.75 -0.40 2.00
CA THR A 220 13.95 -0.55 0.55
C THR A 220 15.36 -1.09 0.27
N THR A 221 15.51 -1.80 -0.84
CA THR A 221 16.79 -2.32 -1.30
C THR A 221 16.86 -2.38 -2.82
N THR A 222 18.06 -2.44 -3.36
CA THR A 222 18.29 -2.79 -4.78
C THR A 222 18.57 -4.29 -4.97
N ASP A 223 18.79 -5.03 -3.88
CA ASP A 223 18.99 -6.48 -3.86
C ASP A 223 17.67 -7.23 -4.18
N ASN A 224 17.79 -8.44 -4.72
CA ASN A 224 16.67 -9.36 -4.94
C ASN A 224 16.34 -10.19 -3.68
N SER A 225 17.20 -10.16 -2.65
CA SER A 225 16.96 -10.85 -1.38
C SER A 225 15.97 -10.11 -0.48
N LEU A 226 14.84 -10.74 -0.21
CA LEU A 226 13.83 -10.24 0.72
C LEU A 226 14.35 -10.08 2.17
N ALA A 227 15.39 -10.84 2.54
CA ALA A 227 16.05 -10.68 3.84
C ALA A 227 16.66 -9.27 4.02
N ASN A 228 17.00 -8.60 2.93
CA ASN A 228 17.63 -7.27 2.93
C ASN A 228 16.64 -6.11 2.76
N GLY A 229 15.37 -6.39 2.42
CA GLY A 229 14.33 -5.39 2.24
C GLY A 229 13.42 -5.71 1.06
N VAL A 230 12.55 -4.77 0.72
CA VAL A 230 11.71 -4.83 -0.48
C VAL A 230 12.40 -4.09 -1.62
N LYS A 231 12.41 -4.69 -2.79
CA LYS A 231 12.99 -4.08 -3.98
C LYS A 231 12.10 -2.96 -4.53
N ILE A 232 12.36 -1.73 -4.09
CA ILE A 232 11.59 -0.53 -4.47
C ILE A 232 12.54 0.45 -5.16
N THR A 233 12.17 0.88 -6.36
CA THR A 233 12.83 1.98 -7.10
C THR A 233 12.02 3.26 -6.95
N SER A 234 12.47 4.36 -7.58
CA SER A 234 11.76 5.64 -7.55
C SER A 234 10.29 5.54 -7.98
N ASP A 235 10.01 4.69 -8.96
CA ASP A 235 8.65 4.35 -9.40
C ASP A 235 8.38 2.87 -9.11
N PHE A 236 7.20 2.56 -8.58
CA PHE A 236 6.77 1.19 -8.28
C PHE A 236 5.24 1.10 -8.26
N LYS A 237 4.70 -0.11 -8.12
CA LYS A 237 3.28 -0.36 -7.92
C LYS A 237 3.00 -0.73 -6.47
N MET A 238 1.91 -0.20 -5.93
CA MET A 238 1.46 -0.52 -4.60
C MET A 238 -0.03 -0.81 -4.57
N TRP A 239 -0.42 -1.65 -3.63
CA TRP A 239 -1.82 -1.84 -3.26
C TRP A 239 -1.90 -2.07 -1.75
N PHE A 240 -3.04 -1.77 -1.14
CA PHE A 240 -3.34 -2.27 0.19
C PHE A 240 -4.83 -2.57 0.36
N GLU A 241 -5.13 -3.42 1.33
CA GLU A 241 -6.45 -3.71 1.85
C GLU A 241 -6.40 -3.80 3.38
N THR A 242 -7.19 -2.96 4.04
CA THR A 242 -7.43 -2.98 5.48
C THR A 242 -8.80 -3.59 5.70
N ARG A 243 -8.85 -4.70 6.45
CA ARG A 243 -10.10 -5.29 6.92
C ARG A 243 -10.35 -4.82 8.34
N VAL A 244 -11.56 -4.31 8.58
CA VAL A 244 -12.02 -3.90 9.92
C VAL A 244 -13.23 -4.74 10.29
N LYS A 245 -13.16 -5.42 11.44
CA LYS A 245 -14.23 -6.30 11.91
C LYS A 245 -15.54 -5.53 12.10
N GLN A 246 -16.64 -6.12 11.61
CA GLN A 246 -18.00 -5.65 11.84
C GLN A 246 -18.92 -6.84 12.18
N PHE A 247 -20.15 -6.54 12.59
CA PHE A 247 -21.17 -7.57 12.83
C PHE A 247 -22.30 -7.47 11.79
N PRO A 248 -22.54 -8.52 10.97
CA PRO A 248 -21.67 -9.67 10.71
C PRO A 248 -20.50 -9.31 9.75
N GLY A 249 -19.39 -10.05 9.79
CA GLY A 249 -18.31 -9.94 8.80
C GLY A 249 -17.24 -8.88 9.07
N TYR A 250 -16.85 -8.13 8.04
CA TYR A 250 -15.85 -7.05 8.06
C TYR A 250 -16.13 -6.06 6.93
N THR A 251 -15.65 -4.82 7.07
CA THR A 251 -15.58 -3.85 5.96
C THR A 251 -14.15 -3.76 5.42
N VAL A 252 -14.04 -3.64 4.10
CA VAL A 252 -12.79 -3.51 3.36
C VAL A 252 -12.51 -2.05 3.01
N TYR A 253 -11.30 -1.59 3.31
CA TYR A 253 -10.76 -0.30 2.88
C TYR A 253 -9.51 -0.53 2.04
N LYS A 254 -9.48 -0.04 0.81
CA LYS A 254 -8.42 -0.39 -0.14
C LYS A 254 -7.92 0.77 -0.96
N TRP A 255 -6.69 0.65 -1.45
CA TRP A 255 -6.13 1.55 -2.44
C TRP A 255 -5.39 0.76 -3.52
N PRO A 256 -5.57 1.05 -4.81
CA PRO A 256 -6.54 2.00 -5.39
C PRO A 256 -8.00 1.67 -5.06
N ARG A 257 -8.90 2.66 -5.04
CA ARG A 257 -10.30 2.43 -4.61
C ARG A 257 -11.10 1.49 -5.53
N LEU A 258 -10.74 1.45 -6.81
CA LEU A 258 -11.43 0.67 -7.84
C LEU A 258 -10.87 -0.75 -8.01
N ILE A 259 -9.84 -1.11 -7.24
CA ILE A 259 -9.30 -2.46 -7.30
C ILE A 259 -10.31 -3.49 -6.78
N PRO A 260 -10.41 -4.71 -7.33
CA PRO A 260 -11.23 -5.75 -6.73
C PRO A 260 -10.83 -6.03 -5.27
N ASP A 261 -11.79 -6.42 -4.44
CA ASP A 261 -11.47 -6.95 -3.10
C ASP A 261 -10.65 -8.24 -3.25
N MET A 262 -9.77 -8.52 -2.29
CA MET A 262 -9.12 -9.82 -2.24
C MET A 262 -10.16 -10.94 -2.13
N VAL A 263 -9.95 -12.00 -2.90
CA VAL A 263 -10.70 -13.25 -2.78
C VAL A 263 -9.82 -14.26 -2.08
N GLY A 264 -10.19 -14.63 -0.85
CA GLY A 264 -9.35 -15.45 0.03
C GLY A 264 -8.09 -14.69 0.45
N ASP A 265 -6.94 -15.35 0.35
CA ASP A 265 -5.62 -14.82 0.71
C ASP A 265 -4.73 -14.49 -0.50
N ASN A 266 -5.33 -14.41 -1.71
CA ASN A 266 -4.60 -14.04 -2.91
C ASN A 266 -4.71 -12.54 -3.16
N PRO A 267 -3.57 -11.80 -3.22
CA PRO A 267 -3.57 -10.42 -3.64
C PRO A 267 -4.21 -10.24 -5.03
N PRO A 268 -4.87 -9.10 -5.28
CA PRO A 268 -5.45 -8.79 -6.58
C PRO A 268 -4.37 -8.71 -7.66
N ASP A 269 -4.79 -8.77 -8.93
CA ASP A 269 -3.87 -8.69 -10.07
C ASP A 269 -3.01 -7.42 -9.99
N ILE A 270 -1.70 -7.59 -10.12
CA ILE A 270 -0.69 -6.51 -10.09
C ILE A 270 -1.00 -5.43 -11.13
N ALA A 271 -1.61 -5.80 -12.27
CA ALA A 271 -2.03 -4.84 -13.28
C ALA A 271 -3.04 -3.79 -12.77
N SER A 272 -3.77 -4.11 -11.70
CA SER A 272 -4.77 -3.24 -11.07
C SER A 272 -4.22 -2.42 -9.88
N TRP A 273 -2.96 -2.63 -9.52
CA TRP A 273 -2.28 -1.88 -8.46
C TRP A 273 -1.96 -0.45 -8.92
N GLY A 274 -1.95 0.48 -7.97
CA GLY A 274 -1.70 1.89 -8.25
C GLY A 274 -0.22 2.16 -8.49
N ASP A 275 0.06 3.15 -9.32
CA ASP A 275 1.43 3.61 -9.55
C ASP A 275 1.84 4.53 -8.40
N VAL A 276 3.08 4.40 -7.94
CA VAL A 276 3.63 5.14 -6.80
C VAL A 276 4.99 5.69 -7.17
N SER A 277 5.25 6.92 -6.75
CA SER A 277 6.54 7.61 -6.88
C SER A 277 7.05 8.11 -5.53
N LEU A 278 8.37 8.15 -5.37
CA LEU A 278 9.09 8.76 -4.23
C LEU A 278 9.62 10.17 -4.58
#